data_AF-A0A7C4VMI4-F1
#
_entry.id   AF-A0A7C4VMI4-F1
#
_cell.length_a   1.000
_cell.length_b   1.000
_cell.length_c   1.000
_cell.angle_alpha   90.00
_cell.angle_beta   90.00
_cell.angle_gamma   90.00
#
_symmetry.space_group_name_H-M   'P 1'
#
loop_
_entity.id
_entity.type
_entity.pdbx_description
1 polymer ?
#
loop_
_entity_poly.entity_id
_entity_poly.type
_entity_poly.pdbx_seq_one_letter_code
_entity_poly.pdbx_strand_id
1 'polypeptide(L)' 'MTRSKKEDTGILIEHRHCIVCGKPVNLDKIFCGDDCKKEFEKISKKRKVQVVVLVLIYISFFLVFIIPQLFRR' A
#
# COMPACT_ATOMS: atom_id res chain seq x y z
N MET A 1 -0.95 0.29 34.70
CA MET A 1 0.44 0.04 34.25
C MET A 1 0.82 1.14 33.27
N THR A 2 1.46 2.19 33.76
CA THR A 2 1.89 3.37 33.02
C THR A 2 3.29 3.15 32.44
N ARG A 3 3.51 3.50 31.17
CA ARG A 3 4.88 3.75 30.69
C ARG A 3 4.89 4.99 29.81
N SER A 4 5.19 6.10 30.48
CA SER A 4 5.37 7.43 29.92
C SER A 4 6.59 7.46 29.01
N LYS A 5 6.41 8.00 27.81
CA LYS A 5 7.40 8.17 26.75
C LYS A 5 8.28 9.37 27.11
N LYS A 6 9.60 9.16 27.23
CA LYS A 6 10.57 10.20 27.59
C LYS A 6 10.55 11.34 26.56
N GLU A 7 10.43 12.55 27.08
CA GLU A 7 10.61 13.82 26.36
C GLU A 7 12.12 14.12 26.31
N ASP A 8 12.67 14.19 25.10
CA ASP A 8 14.08 14.47 24.83
C ASP A 8 14.20 15.95 24.43
N THR A 9 14.61 16.78 25.38
CA THR A 9 14.98 18.18 25.14
C THR A 9 16.39 18.25 24.54
N GLY A 10 16.46 18.28 23.21
CA GLY A 10 17.65 18.55 22.42
C GLY A 10 17.30 18.36 20.94
N ILE A 11 17.37 19.44 20.13
CA ILE A 11 17.04 19.51 18.68
C ILE A 11 16.20 18.32 18.21
N LEU A 12 14.87 18.47 18.16
CA LEU A 12 13.95 17.43 17.67
C LEU A 12 14.29 17.04 16.22
N ILE A 13 15.22 16.09 16.07
CA ILE A 13 15.52 15.46 14.79
C ILE A 13 14.35 14.51 14.56
N GLU A 14 13.35 15.02 13.85
CA GLU A 14 12.27 14.21 13.35
C GLU A 14 12.89 13.02 12.59
N HIS A 15 12.48 11.80 12.92
CA HIS A 15 12.88 10.60 12.21
C HIS A 15 11.61 9.94 11.70
N ARG A 16 11.59 9.60 10.41
CA ARG A 16 10.50 8.80 9.85
C ARG A 16 10.74 7.34 10.20
N HIS A 17 9.69 6.53 10.20
CA HIS A 17 9.81 5.07 10.36
C HIS A 17 9.61 4.42 8.98
N CYS A 18 10.38 3.38 8.68
CA CYS A 18 10.21 2.62 7.44
C CYS A 18 8.81 2.00 7.39
N ILE A 19 8.06 2.24 6.31
CA ILE A 19 6.69 1.74 6.15
C ILE A 19 6.56 0.20 6.06
N VAL A 20 7.67 -0.51 5.88
CA VAL A 20 7.70 -1.97 5.75
C VAL A 20 8.11 -2.66 7.06
N CYS A 21 9.12 -2.12 7.78
CA CYS A 21 9.72 -2.79 8.94
C CYS A 21 9.74 -1.95 10.22
N GLY A 22 9.32 -0.67 10.17
CA GLY A 22 9.27 0.22 11.33
C GLY A 22 10.63 0.70 11.86
N LYS A 23 11.74 0.41 11.18
CA LYS A 23 13.07 0.92 11.59
C LYS A 23 13.14 2.45 11.41
N PRO A 24 13.79 3.19 12.33
CA PRO A 24 13.99 4.63 12.18
C PRO A 24 14.84 4.93 10.94
N VAL A 25 14.38 5.87 10.13
CA VAL A 25 15.00 6.34 8.91
C VAL A 25 15.07 7.87 8.92
N ASN A 26 16.08 8.42 8.26
CA ASN A 26 16.21 9.87 8.09
C ASN A 26 14.96 10.44 7.39
N LEU A 27 14.64 11.71 7.67
CA LEU A 27 13.50 12.41 7.07
C LEU A 27 13.41 12.32 5.54
N ASP A 28 14.56 12.24 4.87
CA ASP A 28 14.67 12.18 3.42
C ASP A 28 14.37 10.80 2.83
N LYS A 29 14.37 9.74 3.66
CA LYS A 29 14.26 8.35 3.19
C LYS A 29 13.00 7.70 3.75
N ILE A 30 12.25 7.04 2.86
CA ILE A 30 10.98 6.35 3.20
C ILE A 30 11.21 4.89 3.59
N PHE A 31 12.33 4.31 3.14
CA PHE A 31 12.70 2.91 3.38
C PHE A 31 14.07 2.83 4.05
N CYS A 32 14.25 1.84 4.93
CA CYS A 32 15.52 1.64 5.63
C CYS A 32 16.63 1.05 4.73
N GLY A 33 16.28 0.53 3.56
CA GLY A 33 17.20 -0.08 2.60
C GLY A 33 16.49 -0.61 1.36
N ASP A 34 17.27 -1.12 0.40
CA ASP A 34 16.78 -1.64 -0.88
C ASP A 34 15.87 -2.86 -0.74
N ASP A 35 16.04 -3.66 0.31
CA ASP A 35 15.20 -4.83 0.56
C ASP A 35 13.74 -4.44 0.82
N CYS A 36 13.52 -3.46 1.69
CA CYS A 36 12.18 -2.95 1.98
C CYS A 36 11.56 -2.24 0.77
N LYS A 37 12.37 -1.55 -0.05
CA LYS A 37 11.90 -0.95 -1.31
C LYS A 37 11.42 -2.03 -2.29
N LYS A 38 12.22 -3.09 -2.48
CA LYS A 38 11.86 -4.22 -3.36
C LYS A 38 10.62 -4.96 -2.87
N GLU A 39 10.47 -5.15 -1.57
CA GLU A 39 9.30 -5.80 -0.99
C GLU A 39 8.04 -4.95 -1.20
N PHE A 40 8.12 -3.65 -0.94
CA PHE A 40 7.03 -2.73 -1.22
C PHE A 40 6.67 -2.68 -2.71
N GLU A 41 7.67 -2.68 -3.59
CA GLU A 41 7.45 -2.71 -5.04
C GLU A 41 6.76 -4.01 -5.47
N LYS A 42 7.19 -5.17 -4.96
CA LYS A 42 6.55 -6.47 -5.21
C LYS A 42 5.08 -6.45 -4.76
N ILE A 43 4.79 -5.92 -3.57
CA ILE A 43 3.43 -5.83 -3.03
C ILE A 43 2.58 -4.86 -3.86
N SER A 44 3.14 -3.71 -4.25
CA SER A 44 2.41 -2.71 -5.06
C SER A 44 2.11 -3.23 -6.47
N LYS A 45 3.03 -3.97 -7.09
CA LYS A 45 2.82 -4.60 -8.40
C LYS A 45 1.73 -5.66 -8.33
N LYS A 46 1.73 -6.49 -7.29
CA LYS A 46 0.65 -7.47 -7.03
C LYS A 46 -0.70 -6.79 -6.86
N ARG A 47 -0.78 -5.70 -6.09
CA ARG A 47 -2.01 -4.93 -5.90
C ARG A 47 -2.55 -4.36 -7.21
N LYS A 48 -1.69 -3.79 -8.06
CA LYS A 48 -2.10 -3.29 -9.38
C LYS A 48 -2.68 -4.40 -10.26
N VAL A 49 -2.03 -5.55 -10.30
CA VAL A 49 -2.51 -6.71 -11.08
C VAL A 49 -3.85 -7.20 -10.54
N GLN A 50 -4.00 -7.31 -9.21
CA GLN A 50 -5.26 -7.72 -8.58
C GLN A 50 -6.42 -6.79 -8.95
N VAL A 51 -6.20 -5.47 -8.88
CA VAL A 51 -7.23 -4.48 -9.26
C VAL A 51 -7.62 -4.62 -10.72
N VAL A 52 -6.65 -4.77 -11.62
CA VAL A 52 -6.93 -4.96 -13.06
C VAL A 52 -7.74 -6.22 -13.32
N VAL A 53 -7.40 -7.34 -12.69
CA VAL A 53 -8.14 -8.60 -12.81
C VAL A 53 -9.58 -8.44 -12.33
N LEU A 54 -9.78 -7.78 -11.20
CA LEU A 54 -11.11 -7.55 -10.62
C LEU A 54 -11.99 -6.71 -11.54
N VAL A 55 -11.42 -5.65 -12.14
CA VAL A 55 -12.11 -4.81 -13.13
C VAL A 55 -12.50 -5.61 -14.38
N LEU A 56 -11.59 -6.45 -14.89
CA LEU A 56 -11.89 -7.29 -16.06
C LEU A 56 -13.02 -8.29 -15.80
N ILE A 57 -13.03 -8.92 -14.61
CA ILE A 57 -14.12 -9.82 -14.20
C ILE A 57 -15.44 -9.05 -14.17
N TYR A 58 -15.44 -7.84 -13.60
CA TYR A 58 -16.64 -7.02 -13.50
C TYR A 58 -17.19 -6.63 -14.88
N ILE A 59 -16.31 -6.19 -15.78
CA ILE A 59 -16.67 -5.87 -17.17
C ILE A 59 -17.23 -7.11 -17.88
N SER A 60 -16.54 -8.25 -17.78
CA SER A 60 -16.99 -9.51 -18.39
C SER A 60 -18.38 -9.91 -17.88
N PHE A 61 -18.62 -9.79 -16.58
CA PHE A 61 -19.91 -10.06 -15.98
C PHE A 61 -21.01 -9.14 -16.53
N PHE A 62 -20.73 -7.84 -16.67
CA PHE A 62 -21.67 -6.90 -17.29
C PHE A 62 -21.96 -7.24 -18.76
N LEU A 63 -20.94 -7.57 -19.55
CA LEU A 63 -21.11 -7.92 -20.96
C LEU A 63 -21.92 -9.21 -21.13
N VAL A 64 -21.68 -10.24 -20.30
CA VAL A 64 -22.33 -11.54 -20.43
C VAL A 64 -23.74 -11.56 -19.85
N PHE A 65 -23.98 -10.84 -18.74
CA PHE A 65 -25.28 -10.91 -18.06
C PHE A 65 -26.18 -9.71 -18.36
N ILE A 66 -25.65 -8.49 -18.40
CA ILE A 66 -26.46 -7.27 -18.53
C ILE A 66 -26.79 -6.95 -20.00
N ILE A 67 -25.82 -7.05 -20.93
CA ILE A 67 -26.08 -6.74 -22.35
C ILE A 67 -27.14 -7.65 -22.99
N PRO A 68 -27.08 -8.99 -22.86
CA PRO A 68 -28.12 -9.83 -23.45
C PRO A 68 -29.48 -9.71 -22.75
N GLN A 69 -29.52 -9.32 -21.47
CA GLN A 69 -30.76 -8.94 -20.79
C GLN A 69 -31.39 -7.69 -21.43
N LEU A 70 -30.58 -6.70 -21.81
CA LEU A 70 -31.05 -5.48 -22.46
C LEU A 70 -31.54 -5.73 -23.89
N PHE A 71 -30.91 -6.66 -24.61
CA PHE A 71 -31.30 -7.01 -25.98
C PHE A 71 -32.52 -7.94 -26.06
N ARG A 72 -32.83 -8.66 -24.98
CA ARG A 72 -34.00 -9.56 -24.90
C ARG A 72 -35.27 -8.84 -24.42
N ARG A 73 -35.16 -7.63 -23.91
CA ARG A 73 -36.29 -6.80 -23.47
C ARG A 73 -36.72 -5.85 -24.56
#